data_AF-A0A2M7BCM2-F1
#
_entry.id   AF-A0A2M7BCM2-F1
#
_cell.length_a   1.000
_cell.length_b   1.000
_cell.length_c   1.000
_cell.angle_alpha   90.00
_cell.angle_beta   90.00
_cell.angle_gamma   90.00
#
_symmetry.space_group_name_H-M   'P 1'
#
loop_
_entity.id
_entity.type
_entity.pdbx_description
1 polymer ?
#
loop_
_entity_poly.entity_id
_entity_poly.type
_entity_poly.pdbx_seq_one_letter_code
_entity_poly.pdbx_strand_id
1 'polypeptide(L)'
;MFIKQKSFCCPLAMPQMADPSKRKIYEFLSMAGEKTVSELTAMLGLRQPTVSYHLKQMERKGLLASKKEGRNVYYSVKMECPEGGECFNG
;
A
#
# COMPACT_ATOMS: atom_id res chain seq x y z
N MET A 1 12.46 -12.39 -12.72
CA MET A 1 12.29 -10.96 -13.08
C MET A 1 12.49 -10.13 -11.82
N PHE A 2 13.32 -9.10 -11.90
CA PHE A 2 14.08 -8.47 -10.82
C PHE A 2 13.23 -7.66 -9.83
N ILE A 3 13.26 -8.04 -8.55
CA ILE A 3 12.82 -7.18 -7.45
C ILE A 3 13.96 -6.19 -7.22
N LYS A 4 13.86 -4.96 -7.78
CA LYS A 4 14.75 -3.88 -7.39
C LYS A 4 14.56 -3.63 -5.90
N GLN A 5 15.61 -3.91 -5.13
CA GLN A 5 15.83 -3.47 -3.76
C GLN A 5 15.57 -1.96 -3.65
N LYS A 6 14.33 -1.57 -3.34
CA LYS A 6 13.98 -0.23 -2.89
C LYS A 6 13.94 -0.32 -1.38
N SER A 7 14.98 0.23 -0.75
CA SER A 7 15.25 0.20 0.69
C SER A 7 13.97 0.30 1.54
N PHE A 8 13.54 -0.83 2.11
CA PHE A 8 12.47 -0.90 3.09
C PHE A 8 13.03 -0.52 4.46
N CYS A 9 13.39 0.75 4.63
CA CYS A 9 13.96 1.25 5.88
C CYS A 9 12.89 1.63 6.92
N CYS A 10 11.60 1.56 6.57
CA CYS A 10 10.51 1.96 7.47
C CYS A 10 10.17 0.86 8.50
N PRO A 11 10.38 1.08 9.81
CA PRO A 11 9.95 0.13 10.84
C PRO A 11 8.42 -0.05 10.84
N LEU A 12 7.68 0.99 10.42
CA LEU A 12 6.22 0.99 10.30
C LEU A 12 5.67 0.16 9.13
N ALA A 13 6.52 -0.17 8.14
CA ALA A 13 6.11 -1.00 7.00
C ALA A 13 6.07 -2.49 7.37
N MET A 14 6.96 -2.96 8.26
CA MET A 14 7.06 -4.38 8.62
C MET A 14 5.74 -5.00 9.16
N PRO A 15 5.00 -4.38 10.10
CA PRO A 15 3.72 -4.92 10.58
C PRO A 15 2.62 -4.92 9.51
N GLN A 16 2.77 -4.08 8.50
CA GLN A 16 1.81 -3.99 7.40
C GLN A 16 2.06 -5.07 6.35
N MET A 17 3.30 -5.50 6.18
CA MET A 17 3.66 -6.62 5.31
C MET A 17 3.41 -8.00 5.93
N ALA A 18 3.13 -8.07 7.24
CA ALA A 18 2.81 -9.32 7.93
C ALA A 18 1.45 -9.91 7.50
N ASP A 19 0.51 -9.08 7.06
CA ASP A 19 -0.75 -9.57 6.48
C ASP A 19 -0.57 -9.81 4.97
N PRO A 20 -0.88 -11.02 4.48
CA PRO A 20 -0.66 -11.36 3.07
C PRO A 20 -1.51 -10.52 2.11
N SER A 21 -2.68 -10.03 2.53
CA SER A 21 -3.55 -9.19 1.71
C SER A 21 -2.97 -7.78 1.57
N LYS A 22 -2.54 -7.16 2.68
CA LYS A 22 -1.85 -5.85 2.68
C LYS A 22 -0.58 -5.90 1.85
N ARG A 23 0.22 -6.97 1.99
CA ARG A 23 1.44 -7.18 1.18
C ARG A 23 1.12 -7.25 -0.32
N LYS A 24 0.13 -8.07 -0.72
CA LYS A 24 -0.28 -8.18 -2.13
C LYS A 24 -0.79 -6.85 -2.70
N ILE A 25 -1.59 -6.10 -1.94
CA ILE A 25 -2.05 -4.77 -2.35
C ILE A 25 -0.85 -3.86 -2.61
N TYR A 26 0.11 -3.82 -1.68
CA TYR A 26 1.29 -2.97 -1.79
C TYR A 26 2.16 -3.36 -2.99
N GLU A 27 2.47 -4.64 -3.17
CA GLU A 27 3.24 -5.14 -4.31
C GLU A 27 2.54 -4.82 -5.63
N PHE A 28 1.22 -5.01 -5.67
CA PHE A 28 0.43 -4.71 -6.87
C PHE A 28 0.45 -3.22 -7.21
N LEU A 29 0.21 -2.34 -6.24
CA LEU A 29 0.25 -0.88 -6.47
C LEU A 29 1.67 -0.40 -6.81
N SER A 30 2.70 -1.05 -6.26
CA SER A 30 4.11 -0.75 -6.57
C SER A 30 4.47 -1.12 -8.01
N MET A 31 3.91 -2.22 -8.54
CA MET A 31 4.19 -2.70 -9.90
C MET A 31 3.24 -2.10 -10.95
N ALA A 32 1.95 -2.03 -10.66
CA ALA A 32 0.89 -1.63 -11.60
C ALA A 32 0.53 -0.14 -11.53
N GLY A 33 1.07 0.60 -10.55
CA GLY A 33 0.76 2.01 -10.34
C GLY A 33 -0.56 2.23 -9.60
N GLU A 34 -1.16 3.40 -9.82
CA GLU A 34 -2.39 3.79 -9.12
C GLU A 34 -3.61 2.97 -9.57
N LYS A 35 -4.39 2.47 -8.60
CA LYS A 35 -5.53 1.58 -8.87
C LYS A 35 -6.74 1.90 -8.00
N THR A 36 -7.91 1.60 -8.53
CA THR A 36 -9.17 1.77 -7.80
C THR A 36 -9.45 0.60 -6.84
N VAL A 37 -10.31 0.82 -5.86
CA VAL A 37 -10.77 -0.24 -4.94
C VAL A 37 -11.38 -1.41 -5.71
N SER A 38 -12.15 -1.14 -6.77
CA SER A 38 -12.79 -2.18 -7.58
C SER A 38 -11.76 -3.03 -8.35
N GLU A 39 -10.72 -2.40 -8.92
CA GLU A 39 -9.64 -3.15 -9.57
C GLU A 39 -8.88 -4.03 -8.58
N LEU A 40 -8.54 -3.49 -7.40
CA LEU A 40 -7.87 -4.25 -6.34
C LEU A 40 -8.73 -5.42 -5.84
N THR A 41 -10.04 -5.19 -5.72
CA THR A 41 -11.02 -6.22 -5.31
C THR A 41 -11.06 -7.35 -6.33
N ALA A 42 -11.14 -7.03 -7.63
CA ALA A 42 -11.14 -8.01 -8.70
C ALA A 42 -9.83 -8.81 -8.76
N MET A 43 -8.69 -8.14 -8.59
CA MET A 43 -7.36 -8.78 -8.64
C MET A 43 -7.08 -9.69 -7.45
N LEU A 44 -7.52 -9.31 -6.25
CA LEU A 44 -7.25 -10.05 -5.02
C LEU A 44 -8.27 -11.16 -4.76
N GLY A 45 -9.41 -11.16 -5.48
CA GLY A 45 -10.52 -12.08 -5.21
C GLY A 45 -11.14 -11.88 -3.82
N LEU A 46 -10.92 -10.72 -3.20
CA LEU A 46 -11.44 -10.37 -1.88
C LEU A 46 -12.73 -9.56 -2.00
N ARG A 47 -13.48 -9.46 -0.90
CA ARG A 47 -14.66 -8.57 -0.86
C ARG A 47 -14.21 -7.11 -0.77
N GLN A 48 -14.92 -6.24 -1.47
CA GLN A 48 -14.69 -4.79 -1.47
C GLN A 48 -14.60 -4.16 -0.05
N PRO A 49 -15.46 -4.49 0.94
CA PRO A 49 -15.31 -3.96 2.30
C PRO A 49 -13.98 -4.37 2.97
N THR A 50 -13.48 -5.58 2.72
CA THR A 50 -12.19 -6.06 3.23
C THR A 50 -11.04 -5.27 2.61
N VAL A 51 -11.07 -5.09 1.29
CA VAL A 51 -10.03 -4.33 0.57
C VAL A 51 -10.03 -2.86 1.00
N SER A 52 -11.21 -2.23 1.08
CA SER A 52 -11.35 -0.85 1.54
C SER A 52 -10.83 -0.65 2.97
N TYR A 53 -11.09 -1.61 3.86
CA TYR A 53 -10.56 -1.60 5.22
C TYR A 53 -9.02 -1.63 5.22
N HIS A 54 -8.40 -2.56 4.49
CA HIS A 54 -6.94 -2.64 4.40
C HIS A 54 -6.32 -1.38 3.81
N LEU A 55 -6.92 -0.83 2.73
CA LEU A 55 -6.45 0.40 2.08
C LEU A 55 -6.46 1.59 3.05
N LYS A 56 -7.56 1.80 3.78
CA LYS A 56 -7.64 2.86 4.80
C LYS A 56 -6.61 2.67 5.91
N GLN A 57 -6.38 1.44 6.37
CA GLN A 57 -5.37 1.18 7.40
C GLN A 57 -3.94 1.44 6.91
N MET A 58 -3.64 1.15 5.65
CA MET A 58 -2.34 1.45 5.05
C MET A 58 -2.17 2.95 4.76
N GLU A 59 -3.22 3.63 4.30
CA GLU A 59 -3.25 5.08 4.10
C GLU A 59 -3.04 5.84 5.41
N ARG A 60 -3.73 5.45 6.49
CA ARG A 60 -3.57 6.03 7.84
C ARG A 60 -2.15 5.90 8.39
N LYS A 61 -1.43 4.86 7.98
CA LYS A 61 -0.02 4.63 8.35
C LYS A 61 0.97 5.30 7.40
N GLY A 62 0.49 6.06 6.43
CA GLY A 62 1.32 6.77 5.46
C GLY A 62 1.94 5.89 4.38
N LEU A 63 1.53 4.62 4.24
CA LEU A 63 2.08 3.71 3.22
C LEU A 63 1.44 3.89 1.85
N LEU A 64 0.19 4.35 1.81
CA LEU A 64 -0.55 4.61 0.58
C LEU A 64 -1.03 6.06 0.58
N ALA A 65 -1.16 6.62 -0.62
CA ALA A 65 -1.89 7.85 -0.87
C ALA A 65 -3.17 7.51 -1.63
N SER A 66 -4.21 8.32 -1.44
CA SER A 66 -5.41 8.27 -2.27
C SER A 66 -5.63 9.58 -3.00
N LYS A 67 -6.08 9.47 -4.25
CA LYS A 67 -6.45 10.57 -5.12
C LYS A 67 -7.86 10.33 -5.64
N LYS A 68 -8.76 11.27 -5.40
CA LYS A 68 -10.11 11.23 -5.96
C LYS A 68 -10.11 11.87 -7.33
N GLU A 69 -10.59 11.14 -8.33
CA GLU A 69 -10.72 11.63 -9.70
C GLU A 69 -12.13 11.29 -10.21
N GLY A 70 -12.97 12.31 -10.31
CA GLY A 70 -14.40 12.17 -10.60
C GLY A 70 -15.13 11.35 -9.52
N ARG A 71 -15.69 10.20 -9.93
CA ARG A 71 -16.40 9.26 -9.04
C ARG A 71 -15.50 8.18 -8.46
N ASN A 72 -14.26 8.06 -8.93
CA ASN A 72 -13.34 7.00 -8.56
C ASN A 72 -12.30 7.51 -7.54
N VAL A 73 -11.86 6.60 -6.66
CA VAL A 73 -10.74 6.84 -5.75
C VAL A 73 -9.62 5.91 -6.15
N TYR A 74 -8.49 6.49 -6.53
CA TYR A 74 -7.27 5.81 -6.90
C TYR A 74 -6.34 5.78 -5.71
N TYR A 75 -5.72 4.63 -5.46
CA TYR A 75 -4.72 4.42 -4.43
C TYR A 75 -3.37 4.21 -5.07
N SER A 76 -2.32 4.79 -4.51
CA SER A 76 -0.93 4.63 -4.96
C SER A 76 0.02 4.40 -3.78
N VAL A 77 1.17 3.79 -4.02
CA VAL A 77 2.19 3.59 -2.98
C VAL A 77 2.86 4.91 -2.66
N LYS A 78 2.88 5.28 -1.37
CA LYS A 78 3.66 6.39 -0.85
C LYS A 78 5.05 5.86 -0.48
N MET A 79 6.10 6.39 -1.10
CA MET A 79 7.49 5.98 -0.87
C MET A 79 8.20 6.82 0.21
N GLU A 80 7.50 7.73 0.87
CA GLU A 80 8.05 8.47 2.00
C GLU A 80 7.67 7.74 3.30
N CYS A 81 8.67 7.39 4.09
CA CYS A 81 8.42 7.16 5.51
C CYS A 81 7.89 8.47 6.09
N PRO A 82 6.73 8.49 6.78
CA PRO A 82 6.25 9.70 7.42
C PRO A 82 7.33 10.22 8.38
N GLU A 83 7.60 11.53 8.33
CA GLU A 83 8.54 12.20 9.23
C GLU A 83 8.20 11.81 10.68
N GLY A 84 9.14 11.11 11.34
CA GLY A 84 8.98 10.54 12.69
C GLY A 84 9.41 9.08 12.85
N GLY A 85 9.79 8.39 11.77
CA GLY A 85 10.39 7.04 11.84
C GLY A 85 11.89 7.10 11.60
N GLU A 86 12.69 7.22 12.65
CA GLU A 86 14.14 7.11 12.58
C GLU A 86 14.51 5.70 12.07
N CYS A 87 15.17 5.62 10.92
CA CYS A 87 15.90 4.41 10.57
C CYS A 87 17.05 4.27 11.55
N PHE A 88 16.88 3.47 12.60
CA PHE A 88 17.99 3.07 13.45
C PHE A 88 18.94 2.21 12.60
N ASN A 89 19.93 2.86 11.98
CA ASN A 89 21.18 2.18 11.65
C ASN A 89 21.85 1.97 13.01
N GLY A 90 22.18 0.71 13.30
CA GLY A 90 22.85 0.34 14.55
C GLY A 90 24.11 1.16 14.81
#